data_AF-A0A437A574-F1
#
_entry.id   AF-A0A437A574-F1
#
_cell.length_a   1.000
_cell.length_b   1.000
_cell.length_c   1.000
_cell.angle_alpha   90.00
_cell.angle_beta   90.00
_cell.angle_gamma   90.00
#
_symmetry.space_group_name_H-M   'P 1'
#
loop_
_entity.id
_entity.type
_entity.pdbx_description
1 polymer ?
#
loop_
_entity_poly.entity_id
_entity_poly.type
_entity_poly.pdbx_seq_one_letter_code
_entity_poly.pdbx_strand_id
1 'polypeptide(L)' 'MADSLKDQTIYVRYIPSQQWLEDQLRNIFPPGSNFQVNESQVDDSDRWVLKVPKELSEPQIRDLQRKARKENTV' A
#
# COMPACT_ATOMS: atom_id res chain seq x y z
N MET A 1 -22.14 13.29 -10.30
CA MET A 1 -21.45 12.21 -11.02
C MET A 1 -19.95 12.44 -10.88
N ALA A 2 -19.22 11.36 -10.56
CA ALA A 2 -17.76 11.26 -10.32
C ALA A 2 -17.21 11.96 -9.06
N ASP A 3 -17.44 11.34 -7.90
CA ASP A 3 -16.46 11.40 -6.79
C ASP A 3 -15.16 10.77 -7.31
N SER A 4 -14.30 11.59 -7.92
CA SER A 4 -12.93 11.21 -8.23
C SER A 4 -12.24 10.96 -6.90
N LEU A 5 -12.31 9.71 -6.45
CA LEU A 5 -11.49 9.15 -5.38
C LEU A 5 -10.04 9.58 -5.66
N LYS A 6 -9.57 10.61 -4.94
CA LYS A 6 -8.23 11.14 -5.12
C LYS A 6 -7.26 10.03 -4.75
N ASP A 7 -6.43 9.63 -5.71
CA ASP A 7 -5.34 8.71 -5.42
C ASP A 7 -4.48 9.31 -4.29
N GLN A 8 -4.36 8.57 -3.19
CA GLN A 8 -3.49 8.93 -2.10
C GLN A 8 -2.13 8.27 -2.34
N THR A 9 -1.07 9.07 -2.32
CA THR A 9 0.30 8.55 -2.32
C THR A 9 0.68 8.20 -0.89
N ILE A 10 0.86 6.91 -0.61
CA ILE A 10 1.43 6.45 0.66
C ILE A 10 2.89 6.05 0.49
N TYR A 11 3.67 6.27 1.55
CA TYR A 11 5.08 5.93 1.60
C TYR A 11 5.29 4.82 2.60
N VAL A 12 5.73 3.66 2.12
CA VAL A 12 5.97 2.48 2.95
C VAL A 12 7.41 2.04 2.80
N ARG A 13 8.09 1.82 3.92
CA ARG A 13 9.47 1.30 3.93
C ARG A 13 9.44 -0.18 4.25
N TYR A 14 10.50 -0.90 3.88
CA TYR A 14 10.66 -2.32 4.19
C TYR A 14 9.57 -3.18 3.55
N ILE A 15 9.12 -2.85 2.34
CA ILE A 15 8.25 -3.76 1.59
C ILE A 15 9.16 -4.84 0.96
N PRO A 16 8.92 -6.12 1.24
CA PRO A 16 9.77 -7.21 0.74
C PRO A 16 9.59 -7.44 -0.77
N SER A 17 8.37 -7.28 -1.30
CA SER A 17 8.08 -7.41 -2.73
C SER A 17 6.75 -6.72 -3.10
N GLN A 18 6.57 -6.41 -4.38
CA GLN A 18 5.29 -5.89 -4.90
C GLN A 18 4.14 -6.89 -4.67
N GLN A 19 4.36 -8.18 -4.86
CA GLN A 19 3.35 -9.22 -4.65
C GLN A 19 2.85 -9.24 -3.19
N TRP A 20 3.78 -9.24 -2.23
CA TRP A 20 3.43 -9.19 -0.80
C TRP A 20 2.59 -7.96 -0.46
N LEU A 21 2.95 -6.82 -1.05
CA LEU A 21 2.24 -5.58 -0.85
C LEU A 21 0.82 -5.65 -1.43
N GLU A 22 0.66 -6.15 -2.65
CA GLU A 22 -0.65 -6.35 -3.26
C GLU A 22 -1.51 -7.26 -2.39
N ASP A 23 -0.96 -8.33 -1.82
CA ASP A 23 -1.67 -9.22 -0.89
C ASP A 23 -2.07 -8.52 0.41
N GLN A 24 -1.20 -7.67 0.99
CA GLN A 24 -1.58 -6.89 2.17
C GLN A 24 -2.66 -5.86 1.85
N LEU A 25 -2.58 -5.20 0.71
CA LEU A 25 -3.59 -4.23 0.31
C LEU A 25 -4.91 -4.92 -0.02
N ARG A 26 -4.91 -6.11 -0.65
CA ARG A 26 -6.11 -6.96 -0.79
C ARG A 26 -6.76 -7.32 0.55
N ASN A 27 -5.97 -7.47 1.62
CA ASN A 27 -6.52 -7.69 2.96
C ASN A 27 -7.14 -6.42 3.57
N ILE A 28 -6.65 -5.24 3.19
CA ILE A 28 -7.13 -3.95 3.70
C ILE A 28 -8.36 -3.46 2.92
N PHE A 29 -8.42 -3.73 1.62
CA PHE A 29 -9.53 -3.34 0.74
C PHE A 29 -10.47 -4.53 0.51
N PRO A 30 -11.77 -4.41 0.87
CA PRO A 30 -12.69 -5.53 0.73
C PRO A 30 -12.89 -5.94 -0.74
N PRO A 31 -13.12 -7.24 -1.02
CA PRO A 31 -13.41 -7.73 -2.36
C PRO A 31 -14.66 -7.04 -2.90
N GLY A 32 -14.51 -6.29 -3.99
CA GLY A 32 -15.54 -5.39 -4.54
C GLY A 32 -15.11 -3.93 -4.60
N SER A 33 -14.03 -3.56 -3.90
CA SER A 33 -13.31 -2.33 -4.20
C SER A 33 -12.49 -2.56 -5.46
N ASN A 34 -12.60 -1.68 -6.47
CA ASN A 34 -11.71 -1.64 -7.64
C ASN A 34 -10.30 -1.18 -7.19
N PHE A 35 -9.67 -1.97 -6.35
CA PHE A 35 -8.35 -1.73 -5.82
C PHE A 35 -7.33 -2.25 -6.82
N GLN A 36 -6.63 -1.33 -7.48
CA GLN A 36 -5.42 -1.62 -8.24
C GLN A 36 -4.31 -0.76 -7.67
N VAL A 37 -3.15 -1.37 -7.41
CA VAL A 37 -1.93 -0.60 -7.17
C VAL A 37 -1.55 -0.02 -8.53
N ASN A 38 -1.91 1.24 -8.76
CA ASN A 38 -1.72 1.87 -10.06
C ASN A 38 -0.23 2.07 -10.37
N GLU A 39 0.59 2.27 -9.33
CA GLU A 39 2.02 2.45 -9.48
C GLU A 39 2.73 2.11 -8.17
N SER A 40 3.74 1.25 -8.26
CA SER A 40 4.65 0.93 -7.16
C SER A 40 6.07 1.29 -7.59
N GLN A 41 6.56 2.44 -7.13
CA GLN A 41 7.94 2.87 -7.38
C GLN A 41 8.77 2.64 -6.13
N VAL A 42 9.98 2.11 -6.29
CA VAL A 42 10.99 2.08 -5.24
C VAL A 42 11.83 3.34 -5.40
N ASP A 43 11.73 4.25 -4.45
CA ASP A 43 12.61 5.40 -4.33
C ASP A 43 14.02 4.95 -3.90
N ASP A 44 15.05 5.73 -4.21
CA ASP A 44 16.48 5.47 -3.92
C ASP A 44 16.80 5.24 -2.42
N SER A 45 15.79 5.39 -1.55
CA SER A 45 15.85 5.17 -0.11
C SER A 45 15.16 3.87 0.36
N ASP A 46 15.00 2.87 -0.51
CA ASP A 46 14.25 1.62 -0.23
C ASP A 46 12.79 1.87 0.20
N ARG A 47 12.21 2.96 -0.29
CA ARG A 47 10.83 3.35 0.04
C ARG A 47 9.94 3.03 -1.14
N TRP A 48 8.90 2.27 -0.88
CA TRP A 48 7.85 2.01 -1.84
C TRP A 48 6.83 3.14 -1.79
N VAL A 49 6.68 3.79 -2.94
CA VAL A 49 5.70 4.84 -3.19
C VAL A 49 4.51 4.19 -3.89
N LEU A 50 3.35 4.24 -3.26
CA LEU A 50 2.15 3.58 -3.74
C LEU A 50 1.04 4.57 -3.94
N LYS A 51 0.45 4.57 -5.13
CA LYS A 51 -0.78 5.31 -5.43
C LYS A 51 -1.96 4.39 -5.16
N VAL A 52 -2.69 4.66 -4.09
CA VAL A 52 -3.90 3.91 -3.73
C VAL A 52 -5.16 4.75 -4.02
N PRO A 53 -6.21 4.18 -4.62
CA PRO A 53 -7.41 4.91 -5.01
C PRO A 53 -8.32 5.27 -3.82
N LYS A 54 -7.85 5.15 -2.58
CA LYS A 54 -8.62 5.45 -1.37
C LYS A 54 -7.66 5.85 -0.26
N GLU A 55 -8.07 6.82 0.54
CA GLU A 55 -7.32 7.20 1.73
C GLU A 55 -7.22 6.01 2.70
N LEU A 56 -5.99 5.51 2.87
CA LEU A 56 -5.68 4.56 3.92
C LEU A 56 -5.66 5.33 5.23
N SER A 57 -6.39 4.82 6.22
CA SER A 57 -6.38 5.39 7.56
C SER A 57 -5.00 5.20 8.19
N GLU A 58 -4.56 6.13 9.04
CA GLU A 58 -3.27 6.05 9.74
C GLU A 58 -3.02 4.68 10.42
N PRO A 59 -4.02 4.02 11.05
CA PRO A 59 -3.84 2.67 11.61
C PRO A 59 -3.53 1.61 10.55
N GLN A 60 -4.11 1.71 9.35
CA GLN A 60 -3.88 0.77 8.24
C GLN A 60 -2.46 0.93 7.68
N ILE A 61 -2.00 2.17 7.52
CA ILE A 61 -0.62 2.46 7.10
C ILE A 61 0.38 1.93 8.14
N ARG A 62 0.11 2.13 9.43
CA ARG A 62 0.95 1.61 10.53
C ARG A 62 0.96 0.08 10.56
N ASP A 63 -0.18 -0.57 10.35
CA ASP A 63 -0.27 -2.03 10.29
C ASP A 63 0.52 -2.59 9.10
N LEU A 64 0.39 -1.98 7.93
CA LEU A 64 1.15 -2.32 6.73
C LEU A 64 2.66 -2.22 6.98
N GLN A 65 3.14 -1.10 7.53
CA GLN A 65 4.55 -0.91 7.90
C GLN A 65 5.04 -1.95 8.91
N ARG A 66 4.21 -2.29 9.91
CA ARG A 66 4.55 -3.29 10.93
C ARG A 66 4.72 -4.67 10.31
N LYS A 67 3.79 -5.09 9.44
CA LYS A 67 3.86 -6.37 8.75
C LYS A 67 5.05 -6.43 7.80
N ALA A 68 5.33 -5.34 7.10
CA ALA A 68 6.42 -5.26 6.13
C ALA A 68 7.78 -5.44 6.81
N ARG A 69 7.96 -4.77 7.96
CA ARG A 69 9.12 -4.97 8.84
C ARG A 69 9.26 -6.40 9.35
N LYS A 70 8.15 -7.02 9.77
CA LYS A 70 8.17 -8.40 10.26
C LYS A 70 8.63 -9.36 9.18
N GLU A 71 8.14 -9.22 7.95
CA GLU A 71 8.53 -10.06 6.82
C GLU A 71 10.01 -9.88 6.44
N ASN A 72 10.54 -8.65 6.46
CA ASN A 72 11.94 -8.37 6.15
C ASN A 72 12.94 -8.80 7.26
N THR A 73 12.44 -9.15 8.45
CA THR A 73 13.30 -9.58 9.57
C THR A 73 13.47 -11.11 9.60
N VAL A 74 12.72 -11.85 8.78
CA VAL A 74 12.79 -13.31 8.64
C VAL A 74 13.74 -13.67 7.51
#